data_AF-A0A523V8M3-F1
#
_entry.id   AF-A0A523V8M3-F1
#
_cell.length_a   1.000
_cell.length_b   1.000
_cell.length_c   1.000
_cell.angle_alpha   90.00
_cell.angle_beta   90.00
_cell.angle_gamma   90.00
#
_symmetry.space_group_name_H-M   'P 1'
#
loop_
_entity.id
_entity.type
_entity.pdbx_description
1 polymer ?
#
loop_
_entity_poly.entity_id
_entity_poly.type
_entity_poly.pdbx_seq_one_letter_code
_entity_poly.pdbx_strand_id
1 'polypeptide(L)'
;MRVISGSAKGRQLASVPGGTTRPITDRAKSALFDIFGGDVIGCRFLDLFAGTGQVGIEALSRGGEEVVFVEKAAAALRTIHHNLAH
;
A
#
# COMPACT_ATOMS: atom_id res chain seq x y z
N MET A 1 -1.53 -4.11 10.28
CA MET A 1 -0.87 -3.50 9.10
C MET A 1 -0.94 -2.01 9.27
N ARG A 2 0.16 -1.30 9.06
CA ARG A 2 0.19 0.16 9.13
C ARG A 2 1.08 0.75 8.04
N VAL A 3 0.93 2.04 7.80
CA VAL A 3 1.90 2.82 7.03
C VAL A 3 3.15 3.04 7.89
N ILE A 4 4.33 2.80 7.32
CA ILE A 4 5.59 2.75 8.06
C ILE A 4 6.27 4.13 8.10
N SER A 5 6.28 4.84 6.98
CA SER A 5 6.97 6.12 6.83
C SER A 5 6.20 7.09 5.94
N GLY A 6 6.66 8.34 5.87
CA GLY A 6 6.07 9.37 5.02
C GLY A 6 4.91 10.12 5.68
N SER A 7 4.11 10.82 4.86
CA SER A 7 3.05 11.73 5.29
C SER A 7 1.92 11.05 6.08
N ALA A 8 1.62 9.78 5.79
CA ALA A 8 0.60 8.99 6.46
C ALA A 8 1.16 8.02 7.52
N LYS A 9 2.41 8.22 7.97
CA LYS A 9 3.09 7.34 8.93
C LYS A 9 2.23 7.02 10.15
N GLY A 10 2.21 5.74 10.53
CA GLY A 10 1.48 5.25 11.71
C GLY A 10 0.00 4.96 11.46
N ARG A 11 -0.55 5.37 10.32
CA ARG A 11 -1.94 5.08 9.95
C ARG A 11 -2.20 3.59 9.86
N GLN A 12 -3.22 3.12 10.56
CA GLN A 12 -3.66 1.72 10.51
C GLN A 12 -4.43 1.45 9.21
N LEU A 13 -4.21 0.27 8.64
CA LEU A 13 -4.89 -0.18 7.42
C LEU A 13 -5.77 -1.39 7.74
N ALA A 14 -6.98 -1.39 7.20
CA ALA A 14 -7.89 -2.52 7.29
C ALA A 14 -7.37 -3.72 6.51
N SER A 15 -7.65 -4.92 7.01
CA SER A 15 -7.39 -6.18 6.31
C SER A 15 -8.52 -6.51 5.33
N VAL A 16 -8.24 -7.37 4.35
CA VAL A 16 -9.31 -7.96 3.53
C VAL A 16 -10.04 -9.01 4.37
N PRO A 17 -11.38 -8.98 4.43
CA PRO A 17 -12.17 -10.02 5.10
C PRO A 17 -12.01 -11.38 4.41
N GLY A 18 -11.96 -12.45 5.21
CA GLY A 18 -11.68 -13.80 4.72
C GLY A 18 -10.19 -13.96 4.41
N GLY A 19 -9.49 -14.81 5.14
CA GLY A 19 -8.02 -14.93 5.19
C GLY A 19 -7.31 -15.37 3.90
N THR A 20 -7.85 -15.04 2.72
CA THR A 20 -7.27 -15.33 1.40
C THR A 20 -6.12 -14.39 1.05
N THR A 21 -6.03 -13.21 1.66
CA THR A 21 -4.89 -12.30 1.46
C THR A 21 -3.88 -12.48 2.58
N ARG A 22 -2.62 -12.78 2.22
CA ARG A 22 -1.48 -12.74 3.15
C ARG A 22 -0.80 -11.37 3.06
N PRO A 23 -0.89 -10.52 4.09
CA PRO A 23 -0.20 -9.23 4.08
C PRO A 23 1.32 -9.39 3.94
N ILE A 24 1.96 -8.49 3.18
CA ILE A 24 3.40 -8.26 3.33
C ILE A 24 3.69 -7.80 4.77
N THR A 25 4.79 -8.28 5.35
CA THR A 25 5.19 -7.90 6.70
C THR A 25 5.77 -6.49 6.72
N ASP A 26 5.70 -5.80 7.86
CA ASP A 26 6.30 -4.46 8.00
C ASP A 26 7.79 -4.48 7.61
N ARG A 27 8.54 -5.52 8.00
CA ARG A 27 9.96 -5.66 7.65
C ARG A 27 10.19 -5.80 6.14
N ALA A 28 9.41 -6.64 5.46
CA ALA A 28 9.56 -6.83 4.01
C ALA A 28 9.14 -5.58 3.23
N LYS A 29 8.09 -4.88 3.69
CA LYS A 29 7.66 -3.61 3.11
C LYS A 29 8.70 -2.51 3.31
N SER A 30 9.30 -2.38 4.50
CA SER A 30 10.41 -1.44 4.72
C SER A 30 11.57 -1.72 3.76
N ALA A 31 12.03 -2.97 3.70
CA ALA A 31 13.16 -3.34 2.85
C ALA A 31 12.90 -3.03 1.36
N LEU A 32 11.67 -3.25 0.87
CA LEU A 32 11.28 -2.89 -0.49
C LEU A 32 11.47 -1.39 -0.77
N PHE A 33 11.01 -0.53 0.13
CA PHE A 33 11.13 0.91 -0.06
C PHE A 33 12.53 1.45 0.26
N ASP A 34 13.31 0.74 1.08
CA ASP A 34 14.73 1.07 1.28
C ASP A 34 15.54 0.78 -0.01
N ILE A 35 15.17 -0.27 -0.75
CA ILE A 35 15.75 -0.57 -2.08
C ILE A 35 15.37 0.51 -3.09
N PHE A 36 14.10 0.93 -3.14
CA PHE A 36 13.70 2.01 -4.04
C PHE A 36 14.30 3.37 -3.66
N GLY A 37 14.55 3.61 -2.35
CA GLY A 37 15.19 4.82 -1.88
C GLY A 37 14.46 6.09 -2.31
N GLY A 38 15.22 7.02 -2.91
CA GLY A 38 14.70 8.31 -3.37
C GLY A 38 13.82 8.23 -4.62
N ASP A 39 13.87 7.13 -5.38
CA ASP A 39 13.15 6.99 -6.66
C ASP A 39 11.62 6.93 -6.48
N VAL A 40 11.14 6.78 -5.24
CA VAL A 40 9.71 6.80 -4.92
C VAL A 40 9.14 8.22 -4.97
N ILE A 41 9.96 9.25 -4.79
CA ILE A 41 9.49 10.64 -4.74
C ILE A 41 9.09 11.09 -6.15
N GLY A 42 7.84 11.51 -6.33
CA GLY A 42 7.29 11.94 -7.62
C GLY A 42 7.05 10.80 -8.61
N CYS A 43 7.12 9.53 -8.18
CA CYS A 43 6.92 8.42 -9.09
C CYS A 43 5.43 8.16 -9.37
N ARG A 44 5.15 7.53 -10.51
CA ARG A 44 3.85 6.91 -10.81
C ARG A 44 3.98 5.41 -10.57
N PHE A 45 3.30 4.90 -9.56
CA PHE A 45 3.42 3.50 -9.10
C PHE A 45 2.27 2.65 -9.62
N LEU A 46 2.55 1.39 -9.99
CA LEU A 46 1.54 0.41 -10.39
C LEU A 46 1.61 -0.80 -9.46
N ASP A 47 0.54 -1.02 -8.69
CA ASP A 47 0.40 -2.15 -7.76
C ASP A 47 -0.51 -3.22 -8.37
N LEU A 48 0.08 -4.21 -9.04
CA LEU A 48 -0.63 -5.18 -9.90
C LEU A 48 -1.46 -6.24 -9.15
N PHE A 49 -1.19 -6.44 -7.87
CA PHE A 49 -1.87 -7.42 -7.01
C PHE A 49 -2.09 -6.79 -5.64
N ALA A 50 -2.83 -5.68 -5.65
CA ALA A 50 -2.82 -4.72 -4.56
C ALA A 50 -3.28 -5.30 -3.20
N GLY A 51 -4.20 -6.27 -3.18
CA GLY A 51 -4.70 -6.87 -1.96
C GLY A 51 -5.30 -5.83 -1.01
N THR A 52 -4.64 -5.56 0.12
CA THR A 52 -5.06 -4.49 1.05
C THR A 52 -4.70 -3.08 0.60
N GLY A 53 -3.94 -2.94 -0.49
CA GLY A 53 -3.38 -1.68 -1.00
C GLY A 53 -2.14 -1.20 -0.23
N GLN A 54 -1.63 -1.98 0.72
CA GLN A 54 -0.65 -1.47 1.68
C GLN A 54 0.72 -1.09 1.09
N VAL A 55 1.08 -1.60 -0.09
CA VAL A 55 2.34 -1.25 -0.77
C VAL A 55 2.14 0.05 -1.55
N GLY A 56 1.13 0.13 -2.41
CA GLY A 56 0.80 1.39 -3.10
C GLY A 56 0.52 2.57 -2.14
N ILE A 57 -0.18 2.34 -1.03
CA ILE A 57 -0.41 3.40 -0.01
C ILE A 57 0.90 3.85 0.65
N GLU A 58 1.85 2.94 0.85
CA GLU A 58 3.17 3.29 1.37
C GLU A 58 3.96 4.13 0.35
N ALA A 59 3.82 3.85 -0.96
CA ALA A 59 4.40 4.67 -2.02
C ALA A 59 3.84 6.10 -2.01
N LEU A 60 2.51 6.25 -1.92
CA LEU A 60 1.86 7.57 -1.76
C LEU A 60 2.38 8.31 -0.52
N SER A 61 2.43 7.62 0.62
CA SER A 61 2.91 8.22 1.87
C SER A 61 4.35 8.74 1.74
N ARG A 62 5.21 8.03 1.01
CA ARG A 62 6.61 8.38 0.78
C ARG A 62 6.83 9.43 -0.31
N GLY A 63 5.77 9.97 -0.89
CA GLY A 63 5.84 11.05 -1.88
C GLY A 63 5.67 10.61 -3.32
N GLY A 64 5.18 9.40 -3.59
CA GLY A 64 4.71 9.02 -4.91
C GLY A 64 3.57 9.95 -5.38
N GLU A 65 3.61 10.35 -6.65
CA GLU A 65 2.66 11.30 -7.23
C GLU A 65 1.29 10.65 -7.50
N GLU A 66 1.31 9.44 -8.06
CA GLU A 66 0.12 8.70 -8.45
C GLU A 66 0.34 7.21 -8.18
N VAL A 67 -0.72 6.51 -7.77
CA VAL A 67 -0.71 5.05 -7.67
C VAL A 67 -1.95 4.46 -8.33
N VAL A 68 -1.72 3.51 -9.22
CA VAL A 68 -2.76 2.67 -9.83
C VAL A 68 -2.79 1.33 -9.14
N PHE A 69 -3.94 0.98 -8.56
CA PHE A 69 -4.16 -0.31 -7.92
C PHE A 69 -4.92 -1.24 -8.87
N VAL A 70 -4.38 -2.44 -9.11
CA VAL A 70 -5.05 -3.51 -9.86
C VAL A 70 -5.34 -4.65 -8.90
N GLU A 71 -6.61 -5.04 -8.81
CA GLU A 71 -7.06 -6.10 -7.93
C GLU A 71 -8.30 -6.78 -8.52
N LYS A 72 -8.36 -8.11 -8.39
CA LYS A 72 -9.44 -8.95 -8.92
C LYS A 72 -10.51 -9.22 -7.88
N ALA A 73 -10.13 -9.36 -6.61
CA ALA A 73 -11.05 -9.72 -5.54
C ALA A 73 -11.88 -8.50 -5.12
N ALA A 74 -13.20 -8.58 -5.27
CA ALA A 74 -14.12 -7.49 -4.92
C ALA A 74 -14.02 -7.07 -3.45
N ALA A 75 -13.75 -8.01 -2.53
CA ALA A 75 -13.52 -7.68 -1.12
C ALA A 75 -12.26 -6.84 -0.90
N ALA A 76 -11.18 -7.16 -1.61
CA ALA A 76 -9.92 -6.45 -1.55
C ALA A 76 -10.05 -5.04 -2.16
N LEU A 77 -10.73 -4.91 -3.31
CA LEU A 77 -11.06 -3.59 -3.89
C LEU A 77 -11.82 -2.69 -2.92
N ARG A 78 -12.83 -3.21 -2.23
CA ARG A 78 -13.55 -2.44 -1.18
C ARG A 78 -12.63 -2.04 -0.03
N THR A 79 -11.75 -2.94 0.41
CA THR A 79 -10.75 -2.64 1.44
C THR A 79 -9.78 -1.55 0.99
N ILE A 80 -9.32 -1.56 -0.27
CA ILE A 80 -8.45 -0.51 -0.83
C ILE A 80 -9.17 0.84 -0.80
N HIS A 81 -10.41 0.91 -1.30
CA HIS A 81 -11.20 2.15 -1.26
C HIS A 81 -11.40 2.64 0.18
N HIS A 82 -11.74 1.77 1.12
CA HIS A 82 -11.85 2.12 2.54
C HIS A 82 -10.53 2.67 3.09
N ASN A 83 -9.41 2.02 2.76
CA ASN A 83 -8.08 2.47 3.16
C ASN A 83 -7.61 3.74 2.45
N LEU A 84 -8.28 4.21 1.39
CA LEU A 84 -7.94 5.47 0.71
C LEU A 84 -8.88 6.62 1.05
N ALA A 85 -10.07 6.34 1.58
CA ALA A 85 -11.07 7.34 1.93
C ALA A 85 -10.69 8.10 3.21
N HIS A 86 -9.75 9.04 3.10
CA HIS A 86 -9.32 9.94 4.18
C HIS A 86 -8.97 11.32 3.64
#